data_AF-A0A1Q9ESZ4-F1
#
_entry.id   AF-A0A1Q9ESZ4-F1
#
_cell.length_a   1.000
_cell.length_b   1.000
_cell.length_c   1.000
_cell.angle_alpha   90.00
_cell.angle_beta   90.00
_cell.angle_gamma   90.00
#
_symmetry.space_group_name_H-M   'P 1'
#
loop_
_entity.id
_entity.type
_entity.pdbx_description
1 polymer ?
#
loop_
_entity_poly.entity_id
_entity_poly.type
_entity_poly.pdbx_seq_one_letter_code
_entity_poly.pdbx_strand_id
1 'polypeptide(L)'
;MQRGRKPWHLRVWLDPTALAGMKWDPVTDPNDGVGAVTRLPPSKLGQGDSSRCSRCKSWAMLPPRRCVPIHPEGYRERSGPLATRFPVVYRSFQLKPKTRSQEDVDEIQLRKRPSHVKAWSLASRAPLPWGTGRFKSSNFCDSNFRREPWKALLVQVSQSTSLWLSPAMSSLAPTLCRGFRKGMVPPAVTAVQRRFLNLHEYQAQIIFQKFGVGVPKNLPAFSVTEAVEKAKEIPGDEVVVKAQVLAGGRGLGHFKENSFQGGVHIVPKSKVAEIAEKMLGKTLITKQTGEEGKPNNTVLLAEKVSIKDEKYFAILMDRASGGPLMIGSKTGGTSIEDIAAADPTAIIRTPVDIIEGIKMPDAEKMATEMGFSGAQAKEAATLMANLYKVFMECDCTMLEINPLASLTDGRVLVCDSKVNFDDNASYRQKEIHDQRDTSQENPIEVEAKKYDLNYIKLDGNVACMVNGAGLAMSTMDLLSILGGSPANFLDVGGASTVETMTMAFKIIMGDPNVKSIFVNIFGGIARCDHIAEAVVAGVKAVGGNAAIKPLVIRLEGTNVEAGMKIIKESGVEAFLTNDFTTGAKKAVELASK
;
A
#
# COMPACT_ATOMS: atom_id res chain seq x y z
N MET A 1 40.64 0.15 -40.07
CA MET A 1 41.24 -1.21 -40.13
C MET A 1 40.51 -2.10 -39.14
N GLN A 2 39.92 -3.19 -39.64
CA GLN A 2 39.17 -4.20 -38.88
C GLN A 2 40.07 -5.10 -38.03
N ARG A 3 39.51 -5.63 -36.92
CA ARG A 3 39.70 -6.95 -36.27
C ARG A 3 38.89 -6.86 -34.95
N GLY A 4 37.94 -7.70 -34.57
CA GLY A 4 37.56 -9.05 -34.95
C GLY A 4 37.59 -9.93 -33.69
N ARG A 5 36.44 -10.44 -33.21
CA ARG A 5 36.27 -11.75 -32.54
C ARG A 5 34.79 -12.05 -32.23
N LYS A 6 34.45 -13.33 -32.37
CA LYS A 6 33.15 -14.00 -32.45
C LYS A 6 32.54 -14.35 -31.06
N PRO A 7 31.25 -14.72 -30.98
CA PRO A 7 30.52 -14.97 -29.72
C PRO A 7 30.65 -16.42 -29.22
N TRP A 8 30.39 -16.62 -27.92
CA TRP A 8 30.40 -17.91 -27.22
C TRP A 8 29.01 -18.57 -27.18
N HIS A 9 29.02 -19.89 -27.36
CA HIS A 9 27.87 -20.79 -27.41
C HIS A 9 27.38 -21.22 -26.02
N LEU A 10 26.06 -21.33 -25.87
CA LEU A 10 25.36 -22.02 -24.78
C LEU A 10 25.31 -23.53 -25.08
N ARG A 11 25.74 -24.39 -24.15
CA ARG A 11 25.58 -25.85 -24.22
C ARG A 11 24.35 -26.28 -23.44
N VAL A 12 23.43 -26.98 -24.11
CA VAL A 12 22.35 -27.75 -23.48
C VAL A 12 22.72 -29.23 -23.57
N TRP A 13 22.65 -29.95 -22.46
CA TRP A 13 22.75 -31.40 -22.40
C TRP A 13 21.38 -32.01 -22.69
N LEU A 14 21.30 -32.89 -23.69
CA LEU A 14 20.17 -33.79 -23.91
C LEU A 14 20.69 -35.24 -23.94
N ASP A 15 20.04 -36.07 -23.15
CA ASP A 15 20.23 -37.51 -23.00
C ASP A 15 19.58 -38.26 -24.19
N PRO A 16 20.28 -39.15 -24.90
CA PRO A 16 19.71 -39.94 -25.98
C PRO A 16 19.56 -41.41 -25.55
N THR A 17 18.33 -41.89 -25.34
CA THR A 17 17.93 -43.27 -25.65
C THR A 17 16.43 -43.46 -25.43
N ALA A 18 15.67 -43.55 -26.51
CA ALA A 18 14.70 -44.63 -26.75
C ALA A 18 13.99 -44.36 -28.08
N LEU A 19 14.40 -45.13 -29.08
CA LEU A 19 13.84 -45.21 -30.41
C LEU A 19 12.47 -45.91 -30.41
N ALA A 20 11.77 -45.62 -31.50
CA ALA A 20 10.89 -46.52 -32.25
C ALA A 20 9.39 -46.49 -31.94
N GLY A 21 8.64 -45.99 -32.93
CA GLY A 21 7.22 -46.24 -33.07
C GLY A 21 6.54 -45.27 -34.04
N MET A 22 6.77 -45.48 -35.35
CA MET A 22 5.84 -45.35 -36.51
C MET A 22 4.56 -44.49 -36.38
N LYS A 23 4.04 -43.79 -37.40
CA LYS A 23 4.41 -43.35 -38.76
C LYS A 23 3.36 -42.28 -39.12
N TRP A 24 3.75 -41.38 -40.02
CA TRP A 24 2.96 -40.39 -40.80
C TRP A 24 1.64 -40.98 -41.35
N ASP A 25 0.52 -40.28 -41.59
CA ASP A 25 0.33 -39.01 -42.33
C ASP A 25 -1.18 -38.57 -42.29
N PRO A 26 -1.70 -37.54 -43.03
CA PRO A 26 -2.45 -36.44 -42.41
C PRO A 26 -3.89 -36.18 -42.98
N VAL A 27 -4.60 -35.22 -42.35
CA VAL A 27 -5.66 -34.32 -42.89
C VAL A 27 -6.92 -34.95 -43.53
N THR A 28 -8.11 -34.60 -43.01
CA THR A 28 -9.19 -33.90 -43.75
C THR A 28 -10.45 -33.74 -42.88
N ASP A 29 -10.97 -32.52 -42.86
CA ASP A 29 -12.38 -32.19 -42.61
C ASP A 29 -13.20 -32.57 -43.87
N PRO A 30 -14.49 -32.94 -43.74
CA PRO A 30 -15.48 -31.99 -44.25
C PRO A 30 -16.80 -31.91 -43.46
N ASN A 31 -17.33 -30.69 -43.44
CA ASN A 31 -18.76 -30.35 -43.32
C ASN A 31 -19.63 -31.14 -44.31
N ASP A 32 -20.83 -31.54 -43.85
CA ASP A 32 -22.16 -31.17 -44.37
C ASP A 32 -23.19 -32.29 -44.14
N GLY A 33 -24.44 -31.90 -43.84
CA GLY A 33 -25.59 -32.75 -44.21
C GLY A 33 -26.68 -33.03 -43.17
N VAL A 34 -27.53 -32.03 -42.92
CA VAL A 34 -29.01 -32.10 -43.07
C VAL A 34 -29.79 -33.34 -42.58
N GLY A 35 -30.80 -33.14 -41.71
CA GLY A 35 -32.15 -33.66 -41.98
C GLY A 35 -32.95 -34.37 -40.86
N ALA A 36 -34.09 -33.75 -40.51
CA ALA A 36 -35.40 -34.32 -40.10
C ALA A 36 -35.53 -35.10 -38.76
N VAL A 37 -36.23 -34.59 -37.73
CA VAL A 37 -37.70 -34.49 -37.50
C VAL A 37 -38.40 -35.83 -37.19
N THR A 38 -38.86 -35.99 -35.93
CA THR A 38 -40.23 -36.39 -35.47
C THR A 38 -40.19 -36.79 -33.97
N ARG A 39 -40.80 -35.99 -33.07
CA ARG A 39 -42.15 -36.12 -32.46
C ARG A 39 -42.38 -37.34 -31.52
N LEU A 40 -42.49 -37.01 -30.22
CA LEU A 40 -43.28 -37.61 -29.11
C LEU A 40 -44.71 -38.04 -29.55
N PRO A 41 -45.55 -38.82 -28.80
CA PRO A 41 -45.87 -38.69 -27.35
C PRO A 41 -46.40 -40.01 -26.64
N PRO A 42 -47.34 -40.02 -25.64
CA PRO A 42 -47.13 -39.89 -24.18
C PRO A 42 -47.92 -40.93 -23.29
N SER A 43 -48.06 -40.64 -21.97
CA SER A 43 -49.02 -41.16 -20.93
C SER A 43 -48.47 -42.23 -19.96
N LYS A 44 -48.79 -42.32 -18.64
CA LYS A 44 -49.90 -41.92 -17.73
C LYS A 44 -49.32 -41.69 -16.30
N LEU A 45 -49.76 -40.81 -15.39
CA LEU A 45 -51.01 -40.62 -14.62
C LEU A 45 -51.43 -41.74 -13.64
N GLY A 46 -51.58 -41.36 -12.36
CA GLY A 46 -52.25 -42.06 -11.23
C GLY A 46 -51.65 -41.59 -9.88
N GLN A 47 -52.12 -40.53 -9.21
CA GLN A 47 -53.25 -40.45 -8.25
C GLN A 47 -53.33 -41.58 -7.21
N GLY A 48 -53.37 -41.23 -5.91
CA GLY A 48 -54.07 -42.01 -4.90
C GLY A 48 -53.51 -42.03 -3.48
N ASP A 49 -53.93 -41.04 -2.70
CA ASP A 49 -54.57 -41.21 -1.38
C ASP A 49 -53.80 -41.08 -0.04
N SER A 50 -54.64 -40.73 0.91
CA SER A 50 -54.44 -40.04 2.18
C SER A 50 -54.72 -40.97 3.36
N SER A 51 -54.09 -40.74 4.53
CA SER A 51 -54.72 -40.93 5.84
C SER A 51 -53.83 -40.54 7.04
N ARG A 52 -54.33 -39.51 7.74
CA ARG A 52 -54.37 -39.21 9.18
C ARG A 52 -53.60 -40.09 10.20
N CYS A 53 -52.74 -39.40 10.96
CA CYS A 53 -52.93 -38.94 12.37
C CYS A 53 -52.93 -39.93 13.58
N SER A 54 -52.27 -39.42 14.64
CA SER A 54 -52.36 -39.72 16.09
C SER A 54 -51.34 -40.76 16.60
N ARG A 55 -50.56 -40.59 17.69
CA ARG A 55 -50.66 -39.87 18.99
C ARG A 55 -49.23 -39.51 19.49
N CYS A 56 -48.98 -38.32 20.08
CA CYS A 56 -48.89 -38.03 21.55
C CYS A 56 -47.97 -39.00 22.33
N LYS A 57 -47.07 -38.63 23.25
CA LYS A 57 -46.87 -37.46 24.13
C LYS A 57 -45.56 -37.74 24.93
N SER A 58 -44.55 -36.87 24.95
CA SER A 58 -44.11 -36.00 26.07
C SER A 58 -43.49 -36.70 27.31
N TRP A 59 -42.28 -36.28 27.75
CA TRP A 59 -41.98 -35.53 29.01
C TRP A 59 -40.46 -35.42 29.30
N ALA A 60 -40.09 -34.30 29.92
CA ALA A 60 -38.74 -33.82 30.24
C ALA A 60 -38.11 -34.48 31.48
N MET A 61 -36.79 -34.33 31.67
CA MET A 61 -36.13 -33.99 32.96
C MET A 61 -34.61 -33.73 32.83
N LEU A 62 -34.17 -32.55 33.30
CA LEU A 62 -32.85 -32.20 33.88
C LEU A 62 -33.08 -31.97 35.41
N PRO A 63 -32.11 -31.68 36.33
CA PRO A 63 -30.64 -31.41 36.28
C PRO A 63 -29.83 -32.12 37.43
N PRO A 64 -28.62 -31.69 37.93
CA PRO A 64 -28.39 -30.46 38.74
C PRO A 64 -27.06 -29.66 38.49
N ARG A 65 -26.92 -28.52 39.20
CA ARG A 65 -25.97 -27.37 39.05
C ARG A 65 -24.79 -27.34 40.05
N ARG A 66 -23.75 -26.51 39.75
CA ARG A 66 -22.96 -25.50 40.57
C ARG A 66 -21.44 -25.55 40.23
N CYS A 67 -20.60 -24.49 40.16
CA CYS A 67 -20.47 -23.16 40.80
C CYS A 67 -19.74 -22.11 39.89
N VAL A 68 -19.82 -20.83 40.27
CA VAL A 68 -19.24 -19.59 39.67
C VAL A 68 -18.02 -19.11 40.51
N PRO A 69 -17.13 -18.18 40.02
CA PRO A 69 -17.22 -16.77 40.46
C PRO A 69 -16.89 -15.72 39.34
N ILE A 70 -17.72 -14.67 39.15
CA ILE A 70 -17.65 -13.25 39.62
C ILE A 70 -16.96 -12.28 38.61
N HIS A 71 -17.75 -11.30 38.15
CA HIS A 71 -17.40 -10.07 37.39
C HIS A 71 -17.10 -8.89 38.35
N PRO A 72 -16.60 -7.75 37.85
CA PRO A 72 -17.47 -6.56 37.71
C PRO A 72 -17.31 -5.86 36.33
N GLU A 73 -18.42 -5.59 35.61
CA GLU A 73 -19.12 -4.29 35.48
C GLU A 73 -18.38 -3.26 34.61
N GLY A 74 -18.96 -2.59 33.62
CA GLY A 74 -20.32 -2.57 33.10
C GLY A 74 -20.49 -1.40 32.12
N TYR A 75 -21.39 -1.52 31.13
CA TYR A 75 -22.33 -0.49 30.71
C TYR A 75 -23.35 -1.13 29.74
N ARG A 76 -24.63 -1.07 30.11
CA ARG A 76 -25.79 -1.51 29.33
C ARG A 76 -26.40 -0.31 28.64
N GLU A 77 -26.91 -0.48 27.42
CA GLU A 77 -28.25 0.00 27.09
C GLU A 77 -28.92 -0.85 26.00
N ARG A 78 -30.26 -0.79 25.98
CA ARG A 78 -31.21 -1.85 25.57
C ARG A 78 -31.62 -1.79 24.09
N SER A 79 -32.04 -2.95 23.60
CA SER A 79 -32.73 -3.25 22.35
C SER A 79 -34.19 -2.76 22.27
N GLY A 80 -34.67 -2.39 21.07
CA GLY A 80 -36.09 -2.36 20.71
C GLY A 80 -36.42 -1.62 19.39
N PRO A 81 -37.21 -2.17 18.44
CA PRO A 81 -37.27 -1.72 17.04
C PRO A 81 -38.48 -0.82 16.73
N LEU A 82 -38.41 0.01 15.68
CA LEU A 82 -39.58 0.50 14.94
C LEU A 82 -39.18 1.06 13.56
N ALA A 83 -39.84 0.54 12.53
CA ALA A 83 -39.77 1.01 11.16
C ALA A 83 -40.83 2.09 10.91
N THR A 84 -40.47 3.19 10.25
CA THR A 84 -41.39 4.00 9.44
C THR A 84 -40.61 4.79 8.38
N ARG A 85 -41.09 4.68 7.13
CA ARG A 85 -40.62 5.39 5.93
C ARG A 85 -41.08 6.85 5.97
N PHE A 86 -40.25 7.78 5.50
CA PHE A 86 -40.67 9.00 4.77
C PHE A 86 -39.60 9.41 3.73
N PRO A 87 -39.99 9.99 2.57
CA PRO A 87 -39.09 10.25 1.44
C PRO A 87 -38.48 11.66 1.51
N VAL A 88 -37.21 11.79 1.10
CA VAL A 88 -36.56 13.08 0.88
C VAL A 88 -36.64 13.44 -0.59
N VAL A 89 -37.34 14.53 -0.88
CA VAL A 89 -37.43 15.19 -2.19
C VAL A 89 -36.28 16.20 -2.29
N TYR A 90 -35.36 16.01 -3.23
CA TYR A 90 -34.43 17.07 -3.65
C TYR A 90 -34.99 17.76 -4.89
N ARG A 91 -35.33 19.05 -4.76
CA ARG A 91 -35.64 19.94 -5.89
C ARG A 91 -34.33 20.42 -6.51
N SER A 92 -34.21 20.19 -7.81
CA SER A 92 -33.20 20.72 -8.72
C SER A 92 -33.39 22.22 -8.93
N PHE A 93 -32.34 23.02 -8.65
CA PHE A 93 -32.21 24.38 -9.20
C PHE A 93 -31.26 24.33 -10.40
N GLN A 94 -31.83 24.52 -11.59
CA GLN A 94 -31.07 24.78 -12.82
C GLN A 94 -30.67 26.26 -12.85
N LEU A 95 -29.39 26.54 -13.02
CA LEU A 95 -28.89 27.86 -13.45
C LEU A 95 -28.35 27.72 -14.87
N LYS A 96 -29.01 28.38 -15.83
CA LYS A 96 -28.49 28.62 -17.19
C LYS A 96 -27.58 29.85 -17.17
N PRO A 97 -26.39 29.84 -17.79
CA PRO A 97 -25.66 31.08 -18.05
C PRO A 97 -26.13 31.71 -19.37
N LYS A 98 -26.52 32.99 -19.32
CA LYS A 98 -26.64 33.89 -20.49
C LYS A 98 -25.45 34.84 -20.51
N THR A 99 -25.02 35.18 -21.71
CA THR A 99 -23.84 35.93 -22.13
C THR A 99 -23.93 37.47 -21.92
N ARG A 100 -22.82 38.04 -21.38
CA ARG A 100 -22.09 39.29 -21.70
C ARG A 100 -22.83 40.60 -22.08
N SER A 101 -22.53 41.69 -21.36
CA SER A 101 -21.98 42.98 -21.90
C SER A 101 -21.59 43.97 -20.77
N GLN A 102 -20.74 44.92 -21.13
CA GLN A 102 -19.95 45.89 -20.34
C GLN A 102 -20.72 47.21 -20.07
N GLU A 103 -20.21 48.01 -19.13
CA GLU A 103 -20.42 49.48 -18.88
C GLU A 103 -21.52 49.88 -17.87
N ASP A 104 -21.12 50.37 -16.69
CA ASP A 104 -21.17 51.80 -16.33
C ASP A 104 -20.61 52.08 -14.91
N VAL A 105 -20.00 53.26 -14.78
CA VAL A 105 -19.27 53.81 -13.62
C VAL A 105 -20.17 54.88 -12.97
N ASP A 106 -20.28 54.95 -11.63
CA ASP A 106 -20.15 56.21 -10.84
C ASP A 106 -20.52 56.10 -9.34
N GLU A 107 -19.66 56.78 -8.56
CA GLU A 107 -19.76 57.51 -7.27
C GLU A 107 -20.49 57.03 -5.98
N ILE A 108 -19.66 56.88 -4.92
CA ILE A 108 -19.64 57.58 -3.60
C ILE A 108 -20.94 57.67 -2.76
N GLN A 109 -20.93 57.11 -1.53
CA GLN A 109 -21.04 57.84 -0.24
C GLN A 109 -21.05 56.88 0.99
N LEU A 110 -20.25 57.25 1.99
CA LEU A 110 -20.15 56.67 3.34
C LEU A 110 -21.37 57.04 4.22
N ARG A 111 -21.87 56.12 5.05
CA ARG A 111 -22.53 56.48 6.32
C ARG A 111 -22.45 55.37 7.39
N LYS A 112 -22.27 55.83 8.64
CA LYS A 112 -21.90 55.10 9.86
C LYS A 112 -23.08 54.39 10.55
N ARG A 113 -22.72 53.41 11.39
CA ARG A 113 -23.49 52.53 12.32
C ARG A 113 -24.53 53.25 13.23
N PRO A 114 -25.41 52.51 13.95
CA PRO A 114 -25.04 51.97 15.28
C PRO A 114 -25.55 50.54 15.57
N SER A 115 -24.81 49.82 16.41
CA SER A 115 -25.18 48.50 16.98
C SER A 115 -25.41 48.62 18.50
N HIS A 116 -26.55 48.12 18.97
CA HIS A 116 -26.95 48.12 20.38
C HIS A 116 -26.32 47.00 21.21
N VAL A 117 -25.97 47.35 22.46
CA VAL A 117 -25.61 46.46 23.58
C VAL A 117 -26.77 46.48 24.59
N LYS A 118 -27.08 45.34 25.21
CA LYS A 118 -27.79 45.26 26.50
C LYS A 118 -27.07 44.29 27.43
N ALA A 119 -26.79 44.79 28.63
CA ALA A 119 -26.20 44.11 29.78
C ALA A 119 -27.29 43.67 30.76
N TRP A 120 -27.02 42.66 31.60
CA TRP A 120 -27.67 42.46 32.90
C TRP A 120 -26.62 42.05 33.96
N SER A 121 -26.62 42.80 35.06
CA SER A 121 -25.94 42.58 36.35
C SER A 121 -26.76 41.61 37.24
N LEU A 122 -26.38 41.09 38.41
CA LEU A 122 -25.81 41.70 39.63
C LEU A 122 -25.69 40.57 40.69
N ALA A 123 -24.75 40.70 41.64
CA ALA A 123 -24.92 40.50 43.09
C ALA A 123 -23.77 39.75 43.80
N SER A 124 -23.34 40.41 44.88
CA SER A 124 -22.16 40.21 45.73
C SER A 124 -22.56 39.79 47.15
N ARG A 125 -21.67 39.10 47.89
CA ARG A 125 -21.52 39.16 49.38
C ARG A 125 -20.26 38.40 49.86
N ALA A 126 -19.59 38.96 50.87
CA ALA A 126 -18.35 38.55 51.55
C ALA A 126 -18.67 37.92 52.95
N PRO A 127 -17.76 37.79 53.97
CA PRO A 127 -16.44 37.12 54.10
C PRO A 127 -16.20 36.26 55.41
N LEU A 128 -15.12 35.43 55.43
CA LEU A 128 -14.23 34.94 56.57
C LEU A 128 -14.82 34.14 57.78
N PRO A 129 -14.06 33.54 58.77
CA PRO A 129 -12.59 33.30 58.95
C PRO A 129 -12.10 31.92 59.58
N TRP A 130 -10.78 31.64 59.42
CA TRP A 130 -9.77 31.05 60.37
C TRP A 130 -9.60 29.53 60.64
N GLY A 131 -8.33 29.08 60.70
CA GLY A 131 -7.92 27.76 61.24
C GLY A 131 -6.49 27.24 60.91
N THR A 132 -5.45 27.92 61.42
CA THR A 132 -4.08 27.51 61.83
C THR A 132 -3.38 26.20 61.39
N GLY A 133 -2.10 26.30 60.98
CA GLY A 133 -1.07 25.25 61.09
C GLY A 133 0.24 25.52 60.32
N ARG A 134 1.26 26.10 60.97
CA ARG A 134 2.63 26.39 60.44
C ARG A 134 3.58 25.18 60.60
N PHE A 135 4.54 25.01 59.69
CA PHE A 135 6.00 24.97 59.97
C PHE A 135 6.83 25.23 58.69
N LYS A 136 8.05 25.75 58.86
CA LYS A 136 8.85 26.57 57.93
C LYS A 136 9.94 25.81 57.13
N SER A 137 10.28 26.32 55.93
CA SER A 137 11.65 26.58 55.42
C SER A 137 11.56 27.32 54.05
N SER A 138 11.75 28.65 53.97
CA SER A 138 12.93 29.38 53.41
C SER A 138 13.52 28.81 52.10
N ASN A 139 13.72 29.50 50.98
CA ASN A 139 13.87 30.94 50.67
C ASN A 139 13.57 31.24 49.16
N PHE A 140 13.05 32.45 48.89
CA PHE A 140 13.09 33.31 47.67
C PHE A 140 12.66 32.75 46.28
N CYS A 141 11.48 33.10 45.74
CA CYS A 141 11.06 34.31 44.96
C CYS A 141 11.86 34.54 43.65
N ASP A 142 11.29 34.86 42.49
CA ASP A 142 9.89 34.95 42.02
C ASP A 142 9.89 35.22 40.50
N SER A 143 8.71 35.17 39.91
CA SER A 143 8.24 35.82 38.68
C SER A 143 8.23 35.06 37.34
N ASN A 144 7.00 34.63 37.03
CA ASN A 144 6.43 34.46 35.71
C ASN A 144 6.49 35.76 34.88
N PHE A 145 6.72 35.64 33.57
CA PHE A 145 6.26 36.68 32.62
C PHE A 145 5.60 36.04 31.38
N ARG A 146 4.32 36.37 31.21
CA ARG A 146 3.50 36.06 30.03
C ARG A 146 3.79 37.07 28.92
N ARG A 147 3.65 36.58 27.69
CA ARG A 147 3.78 37.28 26.41
C ARG A 147 2.57 38.19 26.16
N GLU A 148 2.82 39.39 25.63
CA GLU A 148 1.90 40.20 24.81
C GLU A 148 2.70 41.11 23.83
N PRO A 149 2.08 41.60 22.73
CA PRO A 149 2.78 41.89 21.47
C PRO A 149 3.00 43.40 21.18
N TRP A 150 4.02 43.70 20.38
CA TRP A 150 4.37 45.08 19.99
C TRP A 150 3.85 45.45 18.60
N LYS A 151 3.15 46.60 18.53
CA LYS A 151 2.91 47.41 17.33
C LYS A 151 3.62 48.77 17.47
N ALA A 152 4.41 49.09 16.45
CA ALA A 152 4.73 50.40 15.84
C ALA A 152 4.86 51.69 16.68
N LEU A 153 5.99 52.40 16.49
CA LEU A 153 6.00 53.85 16.23
C LEU A 153 7.28 54.29 15.49
N LEU A 154 7.12 55.24 14.56
CA LEU A 154 8.10 55.93 13.72
C LEU A 154 8.30 57.38 14.21
N VAL A 155 9.40 58.01 13.76
CA VAL A 155 9.67 59.46 13.51
C VAL A 155 10.62 60.21 14.46
N GLN A 156 11.76 60.68 13.89
CA GLN A 156 12.33 62.06 13.90
C GLN A 156 13.55 62.08 12.92
N VAL A 157 13.54 62.73 11.74
CA VAL A 157 13.79 64.17 11.38
C VAL A 157 15.21 64.65 11.74
N SER A 158 16.01 65.42 10.98
CA SER A 158 16.24 65.77 9.56
C SER A 158 17.51 66.66 9.50
N GLN A 159 17.96 67.02 8.28
CA GLN A 159 18.86 68.12 7.83
C GLN A 159 20.02 67.56 6.97
N SER A 160 20.35 68.06 5.77
CA SER A 160 20.24 69.41 5.24
C SER A 160 20.35 69.48 3.69
N THR A 161 19.66 70.49 3.14
CA THR A 161 19.98 71.37 1.98
C THR A 161 19.88 70.89 0.52
N SER A 162 19.02 71.65 -0.17
CA SER A 162 18.56 71.73 -1.56
C SER A 162 19.49 72.48 -2.52
N LEU A 163 19.36 72.23 -3.83
CA LEU A 163 19.34 73.28 -4.87
C LEU A 163 18.82 72.74 -6.23
N TRP A 164 18.32 73.68 -7.02
CA TRP A 164 17.37 73.59 -8.15
C TRP A 164 17.98 73.21 -9.51
N LEU A 165 17.19 72.60 -10.41
CA LEU A 165 16.82 73.05 -11.78
C LEU A 165 16.29 71.89 -12.67
N SER A 166 15.17 72.13 -13.35
CA SER A 166 14.64 71.36 -14.51
C SER A 166 15.11 72.02 -15.83
N PRO A 167 14.63 71.62 -17.03
CA PRO A 167 14.78 70.35 -17.75
C PRO A 167 15.29 70.58 -19.21
N ALA A 168 15.95 69.62 -19.87
CA ALA A 168 15.84 69.42 -21.34
C ALA A 168 16.73 68.31 -21.92
N MET A 169 16.09 67.55 -22.82
CA MET A 169 16.61 66.96 -24.06
C MET A 169 17.53 65.72 -24.05
N SER A 170 16.92 64.65 -24.56
CA SER A 170 17.36 63.86 -25.73
C SER A 170 18.03 62.50 -25.50
N SER A 171 17.26 61.49 -25.94
CA SER A 171 17.67 60.28 -26.66
C SER A 171 18.73 59.37 -26.04
N LEU A 172 18.28 58.19 -25.61
CA LEU A 172 18.60 56.88 -26.22
C LEU A 172 18.22 55.77 -25.23
N ALA A 173 17.27 54.92 -25.63
CA ALA A 173 17.16 53.57 -25.05
C ALA A 173 18.34 52.72 -25.59
N PRO A 174 18.82 51.70 -24.86
CA PRO A 174 18.11 50.42 -24.85
C PRO A 174 18.07 49.68 -23.49
N THR A 175 16.94 49.01 -23.27
CA THR A 175 16.78 47.61 -22.81
C THR A 175 17.74 47.06 -21.73
N LEU A 176 17.23 46.79 -20.51
CA LEU A 176 17.05 45.42 -19.95
C LEU A 176 16.58 45.48 -18.48
N CYS A 177 15.93 44.39 -18.05
CA CYS A 177 15.63 43.99 -16.66
C CYS A 177 14.40 44.60 -15.96
N ARG A 178 13.22 44.02 -16.26
CA ARG A 178 12.18 43.79 -15.25
C ARG A 178 12.41 42.43 -14.59
N GLY A 179 13.03 42.43 -13.41
CA GLY A 179 13.15 41.26 -12.55
C GLY A 179 11.90 41.05 -11.70
N PHE A 180 11.20 39.95 -11.95
CA PHE A 180 10.05 39.45 -11.21
C PHE A 180 10.40 39.20 -9.72
N ARG A 181 9.55 39.69 -8.80
CA ARG A 181 9.47 39.16 -7.43
C ARG A 181 8.72 37.82 -7.49
N LYS A 182 9.42 36.69 -7.34
CA LYS A 182 8.81 35.39 -7.05
C LYS A 182 8.59 35.27 -5.54
N GLY A 183 7.34 35.05 -5.15
CA GLY A 183 6.99 34.59 -3.81
C GLY A 183 7.56 33.19 -3.58
N MET A 184 8.18 32.98 -2.42
CA MET A 184 8.62 31.67 -1.96
C MET A 184 7.41 30.80 -1.67
N VAL A 185 7.25 29.74 -2.46
CA VAL A 185 6.40 28.60 -2.11
C VAL A 185 7.17 27.78 -1.06
N PRO A 186 6.57 27.40 0.08
CA PRO A 186 7.24 26.51 1.03
C PRO A 186 7.58 25.17 0.35
N PRO A 187 8.69 24.51 0.73
CA PRO A 187 9.07 23.25 0.13
C PRO A 187 7.95 22.23 0.35
N ALA A 188 7.43 21.66 -0.73
CA ALA A 188 6.55 20.53 -0.67
C ALA A 188 7.29 19.42 0.07
N VAL A 189 6.76 19.00 1.23
CA VAL A 189 7.16 17.75 1.85
C VAL A 189 6.81 16.67 0.84
N THR A 190 7.81 16.17 0.11
CA THR A 190 7.63 14.99 -0.74
C THR A 190 7.35 13.83 0.19
N ALA A 191 6.06 13.56 0.45
CA ALA A 191 5.64 12.33 1.09
C ALA A 191 6.14 11.19 0.20
N VAL A 192 7.15 10.46 0.68
CA VAL A 192 7.62 9.25 0.00
C VAL A 192 6.44 8.28 0.02
N GLN A 193 6.07 7.77 -1.16
CA GLN A 193 4.93 6.89 -1.27
C GLN A 193 5.27 5.53 -0.68
N ARG A 194 4.74 5.23 0.50
CA ARG A 194 4.79 3.90 1.12
C ARG A 194 3.62 3.10 0.54
N ARG A 195 3.88 2.03 -0.22
CA ARG A 195 2.84 1.17 -0.81
C ARG A 195 3.10 -0.28 -0.43
N PHE A 196 2.97 -0.61 0.85
CA PHE A 196 3.35 -1.93 1.34
C PHE A 196 2.14 -2.79 1.69
N LEU A 197 0.97 -2.18 1.95
CA LEU A 197 -0.18 -2.96 2.35
C LEU A 197 -0.75 -3.75 1.18
N ASN A 198 -0.62 -5.07 1.32
CA ASN A 198 -1.23 -6.08 0.48
C ASN A 198 -2.16 -6.90 1.36
N LEU A 199 -3.33 -7.26 0.85
CA LEU A 199 -4.24 -8.17 1.53
C LEU A 199 -4.31 -9.50 0.78
N HIS A 200 -4.58 -10.57 1.53
CA HIS A 200 -4.81 -11.89 0.97
C HIS A 200 -6.05 -11.90 0.09
N GLU A 201 -6.11 -12.85 -0.84
CA GLU A 201 -7.22 -13.01 -1.79
C GLU A 201 -8.58 -13.05 -1.05
N TYR A 202 -8.68 -13.82 0.04
CA TYR A 202 -9.93 -13.94 0.79
C TYR A 202 -10.38 -12.59 1.41
N GLN A 203 -9.44 -11.77 1.87
CA GLN A 203 -9.72 -10.46 2.46
C GLN A 203 -10.21 -9.48 1.38
N ALA A 204 -9.52 -9.46 0.24
CA ALA A 204 -9.92 -8.66 -0.91
C ALA A 204 -11.32 -9.07 -1.41
N GLN A 205 -11.62 -10.37 -1.48
CA GLN A 205 -12.94 -10.85 -1.93
C GLN A 205 -14.06 -10.50 -0.95
N ILE A 206 -13.81 -10.47 0.36
CA ILE A 206 -14.78 -9.95 1.35
C ILE A 206 -15.07 -8.46 1.10
N ILE A 207 -14.04 -7.66 0.79
CA ILE A 207 -14.23 -6.25 0.42
C ILE A 207 -15.06 -6.16 -0.85
N PHE A 208 -14.70 -6.90 -1.90
CA PHE A 208 -15.41 -6.92 -3.19
C PHE A 208 -16.90 -7.21 -3.05
N GLN A 209 -17.29 -8.19 -2.22
CA GLN A 209 -18.69 -8.50 -1.97
C GLN A 209 -19.49 -7.32 -1.41
N LYS A 210 -18.89 -6.49 -0.53
CA LYS A 210 -19.55 -5.28 0.02
C LYS A 210 -19.89 -4.26 -1.07
N PHE A 211 -19.15 -4.26 -2.17
CA PHE A 211 -19.34 -3.38 -3.33
C PHE A 211 -20.16 -4.02 -4.45
N GLY A 212 -20.75 -5.19 -4.23
CA GLY A 212 -21.54 -5.90 -5.24
C GLY A 212 -20.69 -6.45 -6.39
N VAL A 213 -19.41 -6.75 -6.14
CA VAL A 213 -18.55 -7.46 -7.09
C VAL A 213 -18.73 -8.96 -6.89
N GLY A 214 -19.07 -9.67 -7.98
CA GLY A 214 -19.29 -11.11 -7.96
C GLY A 214 -17.99 -11.89 -7.78
N VAL A 215 -17.95 -12.75 -6.77
CA VAL A 215 -16.87 -13.70 -6.49
C VAL A 215 -17.48 -15.09 -6.26
N PRO A 216 -16.78 -16.20 -6.55
CA PRO A 216 -17.22 -17.54 -6.16
C PRO A 216 -17.42 -17.63 -4.65
N LYS A 217 -18.35 -18.48 -4.17
CA LYS A 217 -18.46 -18.72 -2.72
C LYS A 217 -17.12 -19.23 -2.21
N ASN A 218 -16.57 -18.56 -1.19
CA ASN A 218 -15.27 -18.92 -0.65
C ASN A 218 -15.23 -18.73 0.87
N LEU A 219 -14.40 -19.53 1.54
CA LEU A 219 -14.24 -19.54 2.99
C LEU A 219 -12.75 -19.79 3.33
N PRO A 220 -12.06 -18.90 4.06
CA PRO A 220 -10.68 -19.13 4.48
C PRO A 220 -10.64 -20.14 5.64
N ALA A 221 -9.61 -20.97 5.76
CA ALA A 221 -9.40 -21.87 6.89
C ALA A 221 -7.95 -21.80 7.39
N PHE A 222 -7.78 -21.85 8.71
CA PHE A 222 -6.50 -21.69 9.42
C PHE A 222 -5.99 -23.01 10.02
N SER A 223 -6.77 -24.09 9.87
CA SER A 223 -6.37 -25.44 10.28
C SER A 223 -6.95 -26.47 9.31
N VAL A 224 -6.37 -27.67 9.31
CA VAL A 224 -6.85 -28.79 8.49
C VAL A 224 -8.30 -29.15 8.85
N THR A 225 -8.62 -29.20 10.16
CA THR A 225 -9.98 -29.48 10.63
C THR A 225 -10.98 -28.43 10.13
N GLU A 226 -10.63 -27.15 10.25
CA GLU A 226 -11.47 -26.06 9.77
C GLU A 226 -11.64 -26.10 8.24
N ALA A 227 -10.60 -26.47 7.49
CA ALA A 227 -10.68 -26.62 6.04
C ALA A 227 -11.68 -27.71 5.62
N VAL A 228 -11.69 -28.84 6.33
CA VAL A 228 -12.66 -29.92 6.11
C VAL A 228 -14.09 -29.48 6.44
N GLU A 229 -14.30 -28.78 7.56
CA GLU A 229 -15.64 -28.27 7.91
C GLU A 229 -16.12 -27.25 6.88
N LYS A 230 -15.29 -26.27 6.51
CA LYS A 230 -15.64 -25.23 5.52
C LYS A 230 -15.87 -25.80 4.14
N ALA A 231 -15.15 -26.86 3.75
CA ALA A 231 -15.38 -27.54 2.49
C ALA A 231 -16.80 -28.14 2.39
N LYS A 232 -17.44 -28.53 3.51
CA LYS A 232 -18.83 -29.03 3.48
C LYS A 232 -19.82 -27.94 3.08
N GLU A 233 -19.52 -26.68 3.41
CA GLU A 233 -20.37 -25.53 3.09
C GLU A 233 -20.23 -25.04 1.64
N ILE A 234 -19.14 -25.41 0.95
CA ILE A 234 -18.95 -25.10 -0.46
C ILE A 234 -19.89 -25.96 -1.32
N PRO A 235 -20.62 -25.42 -2.31
CA PRO A 235 -21.50 -26.21 -3.17
C PRO A 235 -20.73 -27.21 -4.05
N GLY A 236 -21.39 -28.30 -4.46
CA GLY A 236 -20.80 -29.35 -5.30
C GLY A 236 -20.02 -30.42 -4.52
N ASP A 237 -19.39 -31.36 -5.23
CA ASP A 237 -18.57 -32.43 -4.64
C ASP A 237 -17.07 -32.13 -4.67
N GLU A 238 -16.66 -31.13 -5.44
CA GLU A 238 -15.29 -30.65 -5.58
C GLU A 238 -15.15 -29.23 -5.02
N VAL A 239 -13.95 -28.90 -4.58
CA VAL A 239 -13.58 -27.60 -4.03
C VAL A 239 -12.21 -27.20 -4.55
N VAL A 240 -12.02 -25.89 -4.75
CA VAL A 240 -10.72 -25.32 -5.06
C VAL A 240 -10.03 -24.94 -3.75
N VAL A 241 -8.88 -25.53 -3.45
CA VAL A 241 -8.03 -25.22 -2.29
C VAL A 241 -6.89 -24.33 -2.76
N LYS A 242 -6.79 -23.11 -2.23
CA LYS A 242 -5.77 -22.13 -2.62
C LYS A 242 -4.91 -21.69 -1.44
N ALA A 243 -3.59 -21.71 -1.59
CA ALA A 243 -2.65 -21.12 -0.65
C ALA A 243 -2.91 -19.61 -0.55
N GLN A 244 -2.88 -19.06 0.66
CA GLN A 244 -2.97 -17.63 0.90
C GLN A 244 -1.58 -17.11 1.26
N VAL A 245 -0.90 -16.60 0.25
CA VAL A 245 0.38 -15.89 0.36
C VAL A 245 0.30 -14.60 -0.44
N LEU A 246 1.00 -13.55 0.00
CA LEU A 246 1.01 -12.25 -0.69
C LEU A 246 1.99 -12.24 -1.88
N ALA A 247 1.83 -13.20 -2.77
CA ALA A 247 2.60 -13.35 -4.00
C ALA A 247 1.75 -14.01 -5.09
N GLY A 248 1.98 -13.62 -6.35
CA GLY A 248 1.37 -14.24 -7.52
C GLY A 248 2.06 -15.56 -7.91
N GLY A 249 1.51 -16.24 -8.92
CA GLY A 249 2.08 -17.47 -9.48
C GLY A 249 1.92 -18.70 -8.58
N ARG A 250 0.99 -18.67 -7.62
CA ARG A 250 0.76 -19.76 -6.65
C ARG A 250 0.53 -21.11 -7.32
N GLY A 251 -0.25 -21.16 -8.39
CA GLY A 251 -0.54 -22.41 -9.11
C GLY A 251 0.69 -23.13 -9.68
N LEU A 252 1.75 -22.39 -10.04
CA LEU A 252 3.01 -22.93 -10.57
C LEU A 252 4.11 -23.02 -9.50
N GLY A 253 3.82 -22.65 -8.26
CA GLY A 253 4.77 -22.69 -7.15
C GLY A 253 4.99 -24.11 -6.61
N HIS A 254 5.85 -24.23 -5.61
CA HIS A 254 6.03 -25.46 -4.86
C HIS A 254 6.33 -25.17 -3.39
N PHE A 255 5.99 -26.11 -2.52
CA PHE A 255 6.24 -26.00 -1.08
C PHE A 255 7.63 -26.51 -0.72
N LYS A 256 8.38 -25.71 0.05
CA LYS A 256 9.79 -25.94 0.36
C LYS A 256 10.02 -27.20 1.19
N GLU A 257 9.18 -27.46 2.18
CA GLU A 257 9.40 -28.48 3.21
C GLU A 257 9.01 -29.89 2.76
N ASN A 258 8.14 -30.03 1.75
CA ASN A 258 7.62 -31.33 1.30
C ASN A 258 7.61 -31.50 -0.23
N SER A 259 8.16 -30.54 -0.97
CA SER A 259 8.21 -30.52 -2.44
C SER A 259 6.84 -30.65 -3.13
N PHE A 260 5.75 -30.36 -2.41
CA PHE A 260 4.41 -30.43 -2.97
C PHE A 260 4.23 -29.36 -4.04
N GLN A 261 3.73 -29.75 -5.22
CA GLN A 261 3.63 -28.89 -6.39
C GLN A 261 2.29 -28.17 -6.42
N GLY A 262 2.32 -26.90 -6.78
CA GLY A 262 1.18 -26.02 -6.92
C GLY A 262 0.59 -25.57 -5.59
N GLY A 263 0.23 -24.30 -5.52
CA GLY A 263 -0.53 -23.68 -4.43
C GLY A 263 -2.02 -23.58 -4.70
N VAL A 264 -2.53 -24.12 -5.81
CA VAL A 264 -3.95 -24.08 -6.20
C VAL A 264 -4.35 -25.46 -6.72
N HIS A 265 -5.33 -26.09 -6.08
CA HIS A 265 -5.74 -27.46 -6.38
C HIS A 265 -7.26 -27.57 -6.44
N ILE A 266 -7.78 -28.24 -7.46
CA ILE A 266 -9.19 -28.65 -7.52
C ILE A 266 -9.25 -30.10 -7.05
N VAL A 267 -9.96 -30.36 -5.96
CA VAL A 267 -10.04 -31.71 -5.37
C VAL A 267 -11.45 -32.05 -4.92
N PRO A 268 -11.82 -33.35 -4.88
CA PRO A 268 -13.03 -33.77 -4.19
C PRO A 268 -12.95 -33.41 -2.71
N LYS A 269 -14.09 -33.12 -2.08
CA LYS A 269 -14.16 -32.75 -0.65
C LYS A 269 -13.48 -33.75 0.29
N SER A 270 -13.50 -35.04 -0.07
CA SER A 270 -12.82 -36.11 0.68
C SER A 270 -11.30 -35.97 0.74
N LYS A 271 -10.69 -35.20 -0.17
CA LYS A 271 -9.23 -34.99 -0.26
C LYS A 271 -8.76 -33.66 0.34
N VAL A 272 -9.67 -32.81 0.82
CA VAL A 272 -9.31 -31.50 1.38
C VAL A 272 -8.33 -31.59 2.53
N ALA A 273 -8.52 -32.57 3.44
CA ALA A 273 -7.63 -32.76 4.57
C ALA A 273 -6.17 -33.00 4.13
N GLU A 274 -5.98 -33.90 3.17
CA GLU A 274 -4.67 -34.27 2.62
C GLU A 274 -3.97 -33.06 1.97
N ILE A 275 -4.71 -32.27 1.19
CA ILE A 275 -4.17 -31.09 0.51
C ILE A 275 -3.84 -29.99 1.52
N ALA A 276 -4.75 -29.70 2.46
CA ALA A 276 -4.55 -28.68 3.48
C ALA A 276 -3.34 -28.99 4.37
N GLU A 277 -3.12 -30.26 4.73
CA GLU A 277 -1.95 -30.71 5.51
C GLU A 277 -0.62 -30.48 4.77
N LYS A 278 -0.61 -30.64 3.45
CA LYS A 278 0.56 -30.37 2.60
C LYS A 278 0.87 -28.87 2.44
N MET A 279 -0.11 -27.99 2.71
CA MET A 279 0.00 -26.55 2.45
C MET A 279 0.11 -25.70 3.72
N LEU A 280 -0.67 -25.99 4.76
CA LEU A 280 -0.75 -25.17 5.98
C LEU A 280 0.54 -25.25 6.81
N GLY A 281 1.04 -24.08 7.23
CA GLY A 281 2.28 -23.95 8.00
C GLY A 281 3.55 -24.25 7.18
N LYS A 282 3.43 -24.36 5.86
CA LYS A 282 4.54 -24.61 4.93
C LYS A 282 4.88 -23.35 4.15
N THR A 283 6.06 -23.31 3.55
CA THR A 283 6.56 -22.16 2.80
C THR A 283 6.34 -22.38 1.31
N LEU A 284 5.51 -21.53 0.68
CA LEU A 284 5.26 -21.58 -0.76
C LEU A 284 6.30 -20.72 -1.49
N ILE A 285 7.05 -21.34 -2.39
CA ILE A 285 7.98 -20.68 -3.32
C ILE A 285 7.26 -20.46 -4.65
N THR A 286 7.27 -19.23 -5.15
CA THR A 286 6.82 -18.88 -6.50
C THR A 286 7.91 -18.09 -7.23
N LYS A 287 7.73 -17.85 -8.53
CA LYS A 287 8.62 -16.98 -9.32
C LYS A 287 8.77 -15.57 -8.69
N GLN A 288 7.77 -15.10 -7.93
CA GLN A 288 7.74 -13.77 -7.33
C GLN A 288 8.33 -13.71 -5.91
N THR A 289 8.50 -14.84 -5.21
CA THR A 289 8.99 -14.86 -3.83
C THR A 289 10.50 -15.10 -3.72
N GLY A 290 11.14 -15.57 -4.79
CA GLY A 290 12.50 -16.12 -4.71
C GLY A 290 12.57 -17.38 -3.85
N GLU A 291 13.78 -17.82 -3.52
CA GLU A 291 14.05 -19.07 -2.78
C GLU A 291 13.62 -19.05 -1.30
N GLU A 292 13.44 -17.84 -0.74
CA GLU A 292 12.94 -17.68 0.62
C GLU A 292 11.48 -18.13 0.74
N GLY A 293 10.68 -17.91 -0.31
CA GLY A 293 9.25 -18.21 -0.30
C GLY A 293 8.45 -17.32 0.65
N LYS A 294 7.17 -17.67 0.86
CA LYS A 294 6.30 -17.04 1.85
C LYS A 294 5.57 -18.09 2.68
N PRO A 295 5.42 -17.89 4.00
CA PRO A 295 4.69 -18.84 4.84
C PRO A 295 3.21 -18.86 4.47
N ASN A 296 2.65 -20.05 4.31
CA ASN A 296 1.24 -20.25 4.02
C ASN A 296 0.48 -20.70 5.29
N ASN A 297 -0.08 -19.73 6.01
CA ASN A 297 -0.78 -19.97 7.28
C ASN A 297 -2.29 -20.19 7.11
N THR A 298 -2.81 -19.96 5.90
CA THR A 298 -4.24 -19.99 5.61
C THR A 298 -4.46 -20.65 4.24
N VAL A 299 -5.52 -21.44 4.11
CA VAL A 299 -6.00 -21.94 2.81
C VAL A 299 -7.38 -21.38 2.53
N LEU A 300 -7.65 -20.99 1.29
CA LEU A 300 -8.96 -20.55 0.84
C LEU A 300 -9.67 -21.71 0.15
N LEU A 301 -10.86 -22.06 0.64
CA LEU A 301 -11.73 -23.05 0.05
C LEU A 301 -12.75 -22.31 -0.81
N ALA A 302 -12.69 -22.48 -2.12
CA ALA A 302 -13.56 -21.79 -3.07
C ALA A 302 -14.40 -22.77 -3.91
N GLU A 303 -15.60 -22.33 -4.27
CA GLU A 303 -16.48 -23.00 -5.21
C GLU A 303 -15.78 -23.25 -6.54
N LYS A 304 -15.85 -24.49 -7.03
CA LYS A 304 -15.45 -24.82 -8.40
C LYS A 304 -16.51 -24.28 -9.35
N VAL A 305 -16.13 -23.30 -10.17
CA VAL A 305 -16.99 -22.72 -11.20
C VAL A 305 -16.60 -23.23 -12.59
N SER A 306 -17.58 -23.38 -13.49
CA SER A 306 -17.36 -23.80 -14.88
C SER A 306 -16.95 -22.59 -15.73
N ILE A 307 -15.64 -22.37 -15.82
CA ILE A 307 -15.06 -21.27 -16.58
C ILE A 307 -15.10 -21.59 -18.08
N LYS A 308 -15.68 -20.68 -18.87
CA LYS A 308 -15.64 -20.71 -20.33
C LYS A 308 -14.38 -20.03 -20.86
N ASP A 309 -14.11 -18.82 -20.38
CA ASP A 309 -12.96 -18.02 -20.80
C ASP A 309 -12.33 -17.30 -19.60
N GLU A 310 -11.01 -17.26 -19.54
CA GLU A 310 -10.23 -16.50 -18.56
C GLU A 310 -9.71 -15.21 -19.20
N LYS A 311 -9.98 -14.06 -18.58
CA LYS A 311 -9.51 -12.74 -19.02
C LYS A 311 -8.71 -12.06 -17.93
N TYR A 312 -7.93 -11.05 -18.28
CA TYR A 312 -7.17 -10.24 -17.33
C TYR A 312 -7.79 -8.85 -17.19
N PHE A 313 -7.95 -8.35 -15.98
CA PHE A 313 -8.38 -6.98 -15.72
C PHE A 313 -7.61 -6.37 -14.55
N ALA A 314 -7.19 -5.11 -14.67
CA ALA A 314 -6.59 -4.38 -13.57
C ALA A 314 -6.95 -2.89 -13.60
N ILE A 315 -6.89 -2.25 -12.44
CA ILE A 315 -6.96 -0.80 -12.26
C ILE A 315 -5.71 -0.40 -11.47
N LEU A 316 -4.97 0.60 -11.94
CA LEU A 316 -3.81 1.14 -11.21
C LEU A 316 -3.71 2.65 -11.36
N MET A 317 -3.04 3.31 -10.41
CA MET A 317 -2.70 4.73 -10.54
C MET A 317 -1.53 4.88 -11.52
N ASP A 318 -1.83 5.29 -12.76
CA ASP A 318 -0.84 5.49 -13.80
C ASP A 318 -0.17 6.86 -13.64
N ARG A 319 1.16 6.84 -13.53
CA ARG A 319 1.98 8.04 -13.35
C ARG A 319 2.12 8.84 -14.64
N ALA A 320 2.01 8.19 -15.80
CA ALA A 320 2.17 8.87 -17.09
C ALA A 320 0.96 9.75 -17.41
N SER A 321 -0.26 9.22 -17.22
CA SER A 321 -1.50 9.97 -17.36
C SER A 321 -1.88 10.80 -16.13
N GLY A 322 -1.33 10.47 -14.95
CA GLY A 322 -1.61 11.19 -13.70
C GLY A 322 -2.97 10.84 -13.09
N GLY A 323 -3.48 9.62 -13.32
CA GLY A 323 -4.78 9.18 -12.83
C GLY A 323 -4.98 7.67 -12.93
N PRO A 324 -6.19 7.17 -12.59
CA PRO A 324 -6.51 5.76 -12.70
C PRO A 324 -6.48 5.30 -14.17
N LEU A 325 -5.90 4.12 -14.40
CA LEU A 325 -5.84 3.46 -15.70
C LEU A 325 -6.43 2.06 -15.57
N MET A 326 -7.45 1.77 -16.37
CA MET A 326 -7.92 0.39 -16.55
C MET A 326 -7.05 -0.31 -17.59
N ILE A 327 -6.67 -1.54 -17.29
CA ILE A 327 -5.90 -2.43 -18.15
C ILE A 327 -6.69 -3.72 -18.32
N GLY A 328 -6.87 -4.16 -19.56
CA GLY A 328 -7.58 -5.40 -19.89
C GLY A 328 -6.83 -6.26 -20.89
N SER A 329 -7.09 -7.56 -20.89
CA SER A 329 -6.69 -8.46 -21.97
C SER A 329 -7.71 -9.58 -22.18
N LYS A 330 -7.81 -10.04 -23.43
CA LYS A 330 -8.66 -11.18 -23.82
C LYS A 330 -8.19 -12.50 -23.24
N THR A 331 -6.90 -12.60 -22.91
CA THR A 331 -6.26 -13.79 -22.35
C THR A 331 -5.87 -13.49 -20.91
N GLY A 332 -6.39 -14.29 -19.98
CA GLY A 332 -6.00 -14.30 -18.56
C GLY A 332 -5.37 -15.63 -18.16
N GLY A 333 -5.18 -15.84 -16.86
CA GLY A 333 -4.62 -17.06 -16.29
C GLY A 333 -3.09 -17.12 -16.29
N THR A 334 -2.42 -16.17 -16.95
CA THR A 334 -0.96 -16.03 -16.98
C THR A 334 -0.51 -14.63 -16.56
N SER A 335 0.80 -14.44 -16.42
CA SER A 335 1.44 -13.13 -16.17
C SER A 335 1.07 -12.12 -17.26
N ILE A 336 0.62 -10.92 -16.87
CA ILE A 336 0.30 -9.85 -17.83
C ILE A 336 1.56 -9.28 -18.48
N GLU A 337 2.68 -9.32 -17.77
CA GLU A 337 3.99 -8.89 -18.26
C GLU A 337 4.46 -9.81 -19.40
N ASP A 338 4.21 -11.12 -19.27
CA ASP A 338 4.54 -12.09 -20.31
C ASP A 338 3.66 -11.88 -21.55
N ILE A 339 2.36 -11.58 -21.36
CA ILE A 339 1.45 -11.20 -22.46
C ILE A 339 1.92 -9.92 -23.13
N ALA A 340 2.24 -8.87 -22.35
CA ALA A 340 2.68 -7.59 -22.89
C ALA A 340 4.02 -7.68 -23.63
N ALA A 341 4.92 -8.57 -23.22
CA ALA A 341 6.19 -8.82 -23.89
C ALA A 341 6.01 -9.62 -25.20
N ALA A 342 5.11 -10.60 -25.22
CA ALA A 342 4.84 -11.43 -26.39
C ALA A 342 3.97 -10.71 -27.43
N ASP A 343 2.93 -10.01 -26.98
CA ASP A 343 2.00 -9.24 -27.81
C ASP A 343 1.51 -7.97 -27.07
N PRO A 344 2.21 -6.83 -27.25
CA PRO A 344 1.78 -5.56 -26.67
C PRO A 344 0.37 -5.11 -27.12
N THR A 345 -0.11 -5.58 -28.28
CA THR A 345 -1.43 -5.21 -28.83
C THR A 345 -2.58 -5.94 -28.14
N ALA A 346 -2.29 -7.02 -27.41
CA ALA A 346 -3.24 -7.71 -26.55
C ALA A 346 -3.60 -6.92 -25.28
N ILE A 347 -2.89 -5.83 -24.99
CA ILE A 347 -3.10 -4.98 -23.81
C ILE A 347 -4.01 -3.81 -24.16
N ILE A 348 -5.22 -3.85 -23.63
CA ILE A 348 -6.21 -2.79 -23.76
C ILE A 348 -5.98 -1.82 -22.60
N ARG A 349 -5.94 -0.51 -22.91
CA ARG A 349 -5.71 0.56 -21.92
C ARG A 349 -6.80 1.61 -22.05
N THR A 350 -7.46 1.91 -20.93
CA THR A 350 -8.52 2.92 -20.88
C THR A 350 -8.28 3.84 -19.68
N PRO A 351 -7.71 5.04 -19.90
CA PRO A 351 -7.58 6.05 -18.84
C PRO A 351 -8.95 6.44 -18.29
N VAL A 352 -9.02 6.70 -16.99
CA VAL A 352 -10.24 7.14 -16.31
C VAL A 352 -9.98 8.51 -15.70
N ASP A 353 -10.86 9.47 -15.97
CA ASP A 353 -10.81 10.76 -15.30
C ASP A 353 -11.15 10.58 -13.81
N ILE A 354 -10.29 11.06 -12.92
CA ILE A 354 -10.43 10.85 -11.48
C ILE A 354 -11.58 11.67 -10.85
N ILE A 355 -12.00 12.76 -11.51
CA ILE A 355 -13.07 13.65 -11.04
C ILE A 355 -14.43 13.13 -11.51
N GLU A 356 -14.52 12.75 -12.78
CA GLU A 356 -15.77 12.23 -13.37
C GLU A 356 -16.00 10.75 -13.02
N GLY A 357 -14.93 10.00 -12.80
CA GLY A 357 -14.96 8.56 -12.56
C GLY A 357 -15.20 7.75 -13.84
N ILE A 358 -15.40 6.44 -13.66
CA ILE A 358 -15.69 5.52 -14.77
C ILE A 358 -17.09 5.80 -15.35
N LYS A 359 -17.15 6.01 -16.67
CA LYS A 359 -18.42 6.10 -17.40
C LYS A 359 -18.80 4.72 -17.94
N MET A 360 -20.08 4.38 -17.86
CA MET A 360 -20.56 3.08 -18.34
C MET A 360 -20.21 2.77 -19.81
N PRO A 361 -20.29 3.72 -20.76
CA PRO A 361 -19.84 3.45 -22.14
C PRO A 361 -18.36 3.06 -22.26
N ASP A 362 -17.49 3.61 -21.42
CA ASP A 362 -16.06 3.27 -21.43
C ASP A 362 -15.83 1.86 -20.85
N ALA A 363 -16.59 1.51 -19.79
CA ALA A 363 -16.58 0.16 -19.22
C ALA A 363 -17.13 -0.89 -20.21
N GLU A 364 -18.21 -0.57 -20.93
CA GLU A 364 -18.80 -1.43 -21.96
C GLU A 364 -17.86 -1.62 -23.16
N LYS A 365 -17.17 -0.55 -23.56
CA LYS A 365 -16.14 -0.61 -24.60
C LYS A 365 -15.00 -1.54 -24.17
N MET A 366 -14.46 -1.36 -22.96
CA MET A 366 -13.40 -2.23 -22.44
C MET A 366 -13.86 -3.69 -22.36
N ALA A 367 -15.06 -3.96 -21.83
CA ALA A 367 -15.60 -5.32 -21.78
C ALA A 367 -15.70 -5.96 -23.18
N THR A 368 -16.15 -5.20 -24.18
CA THR A 368 -16.25 -5.67 -25.57
C THR A 368 -14.86 -5.92 -26.17
N GLU A 369 -13.91 -5.02 -25.97
CA GLU A 369 -12.52 -5.18 -26.44
C GLU A 369 -11.83 -6.37 -25.77
N MET A 370 -12.15 -6.65 -24.50
CA MET A 370 -11.72 -7.86 -23.78
C MET A 370 -12.43 -9.13 -24.27
N GLY A 371 -13.37 -9.04 -25.21
CA GLY A 371 -14.03 -10.20 -25.82
C GLY A 371 -15.25 -10.71 -25.08
N PHE A 372 -15.83 -9.92 -24.16
CA PHE A 372 -17.19 -10.20 -23.67
C PHE A 372 -18.23 -9.78 -24.72
N SER A 373 -19.38 -10.46 -24.74
CA SER A 373 -20.45 -10.16 -25.70
C SER A 373 -21.84 -10.27 -25.05
N GLY A 374 -22.85 -9.69 -25.70
CA GLY A 374 -24.25 -9.78 -25.26
C GLY A 374 -24.47 -9.31 -23.82
N ALA A 375 -25.18 -10.12 -23.03
CA ALA A 375 -25.45 -9.82 -21.62
C ALA A 375 -24.17 -9.81 -20.76
N GLN A 376 -23.19 -10.68 -21.08
CA GLN A 376 -21.92 -10.76 -20.35
C GLN A 376 -21.10 -9.48 -20.47
N ALA A 377 -21.16 -8.78 -21.60
CA ALA A 377 -20.47 -7.49 -21.75
C ALA A 377 -21.01 -6.44 -20.77
N LYS A 378 -22.33 -6.40 -20.56
CA LYS A 378 -22.98 -5.48 -19.62
C LYS A 378 -22.68 -5.86 -18.16
N GLU A 379 -22.67 -7.15 -17.86
CA GLU A 379 -22.30 -7.66 -16.54
C GLU A 379 -20.84 -7.34 -16.22
N ALA A 380 -19.92 -7.61 -17.15
CA ALA A 380 -18.50 -7.26 -17.02
C ALA A 380 -18.30 -5.75 -16.83
N ALA A 381 -18.98 -4.90 -17.61
CA ALA A 381 -18.90 -3.45 -17.47
C ALA A 381 -19.38 -2.97 -16.08
N THR A 382 -20.48 -3.54 -15.59
CA THR A 382 -20.99 -3.25 -14.24
C THR A 382 -20.01 -3.69 -13.15
N LEU A 383 -19.43 -4.87 -13.32
CA LEU A 383 -18.41 -5.41 -12.41
C LEU A 383 -17.16 -4.52 -12.39
N MET A 384 -16.66 -4.10 -13.56
CA MET A 384 -15.51 -3.18 -13.67
C MET A 384 -15.80 -1.83 -13.00
N ALA A 385 -17.01 -1.30 -13.17
CA ALA A 385 -17.43 -0.07 -12.49
C ALA A 385 -17.47 -0.23 -10.97
N ASN A 386 -17.92 -1.38 -10.46
CA ASN A 386 -17.89 -1.68 -9.02
C ASN A 386 -16.46 -1.89 -8.51
N LEU A 387 -15.57 -2.52 -9.29
CA LEU A 387 -14.14 -2.61 -8.97
C LEU A 387 -13.47 -1.24 -8.92
N TYR A 388 -13.85 -0.31 -9.80
CA TYR A 388 -13.38 1.07 -9.74
C TYR A 388 -13.85 1.78 -8.46
N LYS A 389 -15.09 1.55 -8.01
CA LYS A 389 -15.55 2.06 -6.71
C LYS A 389 -14.72 1.50 -5.56
N VAL A 390 -14.44 0.19 -5.55
CA VAL A 390 -13.52 -0.42 -4.57
C VAL A 390 -12.16 0.29 -4.63
N PHE A 391 -11.60 0.46 -5.82
CA PHE A 391 -10.29 1.08 -6.02
C PHE A 391 -10.22 2.49 -5.41
N MET A 392 -11.25 3.31 -5.63
CA MET A 392 -11.31 4.68 -5.15
C MET A 392 -11.68 4.78 -3.65
N GLU A 393 -12.69 4.04 -3.20
CA GLU A 393 -13.20 4.15 -1.82
C GLU A 393 -12.31 3.44 -0.80
N CYS A 394 -11.50 2.46 -1.23
CA CYS A 394 -10.56 1.74 -0.36
C CYS A 394 -9.11 2.27 -0.46
N ASP A 395 -8.85 3.33 -1.23
CA ASP A 395 -7.51 3.88 -1.47
C ASP A 395 -6.52 2.82 -2.02
N CYS A 396 -6.97 2.07 -3.02
CA CYS A 396 -6.10 1.12 -3.71
C CYS A 396 -5.09 1.86 -4.59
N THR A 397 -3.85 1.36 -4.64
CA THR A 397 -2.86 1.78 -5.63
C THR A 397 -2.87 0.88 -6.87
N MET A 398 -3.29 -0.37 -6.68
CA MET A 398 -3.45 -1.37 -7.72
C MET A 398 -4.52 -2.37 -7.29
N LEU A 399 -5.37 -2.75 -8.24
CA LEU A 399 -6.30 -3.85 -8.13
C LEU A 399 -6.14 -4.68 -9.40
N GLU A 400 -5.71 -5.92 -9.24
CA GLU A 400 -5.50 -6.87 -10.34
C GLU A 400 -6.44 -8.07 -10.15
N ILE A 401 -7.15 -8.44 -11.21
CA ILE A 401 -8.05 -9.59 -11.29
C ILE A 401 -7.50 -10.54 -12.36
N ASN A 402 -7.08 -11.72 -11.94
CA ASN A 402 -6.47 -12.69 -12.84
C ASN A 402 -6.67 -14.14 -12.36
N PRO A 403 -7.73 -14.84 -12.81
CA PRO A 403 -8.60 -14.47 -13.93
C PRO A 403 -9.87 -13.71 -13.53
N LEU A 404 -10.29 -12.79 -14.40
CA LEU A 404 -11.69 -12.37 -14.53
C LEU A 404 -12.39 -13.39 -15.41
N ALA A 405 -13.22 -14.24 -14.82
CA ALA A 405 -13.78 -15.41 -15.47
C ALA A 405 -15.14 -15.12 -16.11
N SER A 406 -15.27 -15.52 -17.37
CA SER A 406 -16.56 -15.72 -18.03
C SER A 406 -17.02 -17.16 -17.77
N LEU A 407 -18.19 -17.35 -17.17
CA LEU A 407 -18.71 -18.69 -16.88
C LEU A 407 -19.58 -19.23 -18.02
N THR A 408 -19.74 -20.55 -18.07
CA THR A 408 -20.64 -21.21 -19.04
C THR A 408 -22.12 -20.90 -18.81
N ASP A 409 -22.50 -20.50 -17.60
CA ASP A 409 -23.88 -20.10 -17.24
C ASP A 409 -24.19 -18.63 -17.53
N GLY A 410 -23.24 -17.90 -18.14
CA GLY A 410 -23.41 -16.51 -18.52
C GLY A 410 -22.97 -15.50 -17.46
N ARG A 411 -22.57 -15.91 -16.26
CA ARG A 411 -22.06 -14.99 -15.23
C ARG A 411 -20.63 -14.53 -15.50
N VAL A 412 -20.24 -13.40 -14.90
CA VAL A 412 -18.85 -12.89 -14.88
C VAL A 412 -18.38 -12.73 -13.45
N LEU A 413 -17.30 -13.42 -13.06
CA LEU A 413 -16.82 -13.46 -11.67
C LEU A 413 -15.34 -13.14 -11.55
N VAL A 414 -14.98 -12.49 -10.44
CA VAL A 414 -13.60 -12.36 -9.96
C VAL A 414 -13.20 -13.68 -9.30
N CYS A 415 -12.38 -14.48 -9.98
CA CYS A 415 -11.96 -15.79 -9.47
C CYS A 415 -10.66 -15.75 -8.68
N ASP A 416 -9.81 -14.76 -8.94
CA ASP A 416 -8.60 -14.48 -8.17
C ASP A 416 -8.28 -12.99 -8.24
N SER A 417 -7.63 -12.45 -7.20
CA SER A 417 -7.27 -11.06 -7.13
C SER A 417 -6.00 -10.79 -6.32
N LYS A 418 -5.32 -9.71 -6.71
CA LYS A 418 -4.21 -9.11 -5.98
C LYS A 418 -4.50 -7.62 -5.82
N VAL A 419 -4.53 -7.13 -4.59
CA VAL A 419 -4.88 -5.73 -4.29
C VAL A 419 -3.80 -5.11 -3.43
N ASN A 420 -3.32 -3.94 -3.85
CA ASN A 420 -2.35 -3.13 -3.14
C ASN A 420 -3.03 -1.83 -2.71
N PHE A 421 -2.80 -1.42 -1.47
CA PHE A 421 -3.40 -0.23 -0.85
C PHE A 421 -2.33 0.83 -0.59
N ASP A 422 -2.75 2.09 -0.51
CA ASP A 422 -1.86 3.20 -0.16
C ASP A 422 -1.65 3.26 1.36
N ASP A 423 -0.42 3.01 1.85
CA ASP A 423 -0.12 3.11 3.28
C ASP A 423 -0.36 4.52 3.81
N ASN A 424 -0.23 5.54 2.94
CA ASN A 424 -0.46 6.93 3.32
C ASN A 424 -1.95 7.21 3.61
N ALA A 425 -2.86 6.32 3.19
CA ALA A 425 -4.28 6.39 3.51
C ALA A 425 -4.65 5.65 4.82
N SER A 426 -3.68 5.05 5.52
CA SER A 426 -3.89 4.32 6.79
C SER A 426 -4.73 5.06 7.82
N TYR A 427 -4.56 6.39 7.92
CA TYR A 427 -5.29 7.24 8.86
C TYR A 427 -6.82 7.26 8.62
N ARG A 428 -7.27 6.96 7.40
CA ARG A 428 -8.71 6.91 7.02
C ARG A 428 -9.19 5.51 6.63
N GLN A 429 -8.27 4.56 6.42
CA GLN A 429 -8.56 3.17 6.04
C GLN A 429 -8.19 2.17 7.15
N LYS A 430 -8.55 2.47 8.41
CA LYS A 430 -8.14 1.67 9.58
C LYS A 430 -8.58 0.21 9.47
N GLU A 431 -9.82 -0.08 9.07
CA GLU A 431 -10.34 -1.46 8.96
C GLU A 431 -9.56 -2.32 7.94
N ILE A 432 -9.04 -1.70 6.88
CA ILE A 432 -8.22 -2.38 5.88
C ILE A 432 -6.80 -2.59 6.41
N HIS A 433 -6.24 -1.58 7.09
CA HIS A 433 -4.88 -1.65 7.61
C HIS A 433 -4.73 -2.58 8.84
N ASP A 434 -5.80 -2.74 9.63
CA ASP A 434 -5.86 -3.69 10.74
C ASP A 434 -5.76 -5.16 10.25
N GLN A 435 -6.01 -5.41 8.95
CA GLN A 435 -5.94 -6.74 8.34
C GLN A 435 -4.53 -7.12 7.85
N ARG A 436 -3.53 -6.26 8.04
CA ARG A 436 -2.13 -6.47 7.63
C ARG A 436 -1.56 -7.76 8.22
N ASP A 437 -1.04 -8.62 7.35
CA ASP A 437 -0.34 -9.84 7.74
C ASP A 437 1.18 -9.65 7.71
N THR A 438 1.76 -9.32 8.87
CA THR A 438 3.21 -9.13 9.00
C THR A 438 4.03 -10.41 8.80
N SER A 439 3.42 -11.60 8.82
CA SER A 439 4.14 -12.86 8.54
C SER A 439 4.59 -12.96 7.09
N GLN A 440 4.01 -12.15 6.21
CA GLN A 440 4.30 -12.10 4.78
C GLN A 440 5.41 -11.08 4.46
N GLU A 441 5.88 -10.33 5.44
CA GLU A 441 6.88 -9.27 5.29
C GLU A 441 8.22 -9.70 5.89
N ASN A 442 9.30 -8.99 5.54
CA ASN A 442 10.58 -9.23 6.18
C ASN A 442 10.51 -8.75 7.65
N PRO A 443 10.81 -9.60 8.66
CA PRO A 443 10.73 -9.21 10.08
C PRO A 443 11.59 -7.99 10.43
N ILE A 444 12.73 -7.81 9.75
CA ILE A 444 13.63 -6.68 9.95
C ILE A 444 12.97 -5.39 9.46
N GLU A 445 12.30 -5.43 8.31
CA GLU A 445 11.58 -4.27 7.76
C GLU A 445 10.38 -3.89 8.65
N VAL A 446 9.67 -4.90 9.19
CA VAL A 446 8.58 -4.70 10.15
C VAL A 446 9.09 -4.02 11.43
N GLU A 447 10.24 -4.46 11.95
CA GLU A 447 10.87 -3.86 13.13
C GLU A 447 11.36 -2.43 12.84
N ALA A 448 12.01 -2.21 11.70
CA ALA A 448 12.48 -0.90 11.26
C ALA A 448 11.32 0.12 11.19
N LYS A 449 10.16 -0.30 10.67
CA LYS A 449 8.97 0.55 10.51
C LYS A 449 8.42 1.07 11.85
N LYS A 450 8.64 0.38 12.98
CA LYS A 450 8.24 0.87 14.32
C LYS A 450 8.96 2.15 14.74
N TYR A 451 10.13 2.40 14.14
CA TYR A 451 10.98 3.56 14.39
C TYR A 451 11.00 4.52 13.19
N ASP A 452 10.00 4.42 12.30
CA ASP A 452 9.90 5.21 11.07
C ASP A 452 11.09 5.08 10.10
N LEU A 453 11.89 4.03 10.24
CA LEU A 453 13.01 3.74 9.36
C LEU A 453 12.50 3.06 8.07
N ASN A 454 12.90 3.57 6.90
CA ASN A 454 12.67 2.87 5.64
C ASN A 454 13.88 1.98 5.37
N TYR A 455 13.79 0.70 5.74
CA TYR A 455 14.84 -0.30 5.55
C TYR A 455 14.44 -1.29 4.46
N ILE A 456 15.37 -1.69 3.59
CA ILE A 456 15.23 -2.81 2.67
C ILE A 456 16.53 -3.60 2.70
N LYS A 457 16.45 -4.91 2.95
CA LYS A 457 17.60 -5.81 2.94
C LYS A 457 18.04 -6.10 1.50
N LEU A 458 19.36 -6.11 1.27
CA LEU A 458 20.01 -6.50 0.01
C LEU A 458 21.10 -7.54 0.30
N ASP A 459 21.67 -8.17 -0.73
CA ASP A 459 22.60 -9.30 -0.55
C ASP A 459 24.08 -8.90 -0.36
N GLY A 460 24.37 -7.60 -0.27
CA GLY A 460 25.75 -7.10 -0.18
C GLY A 460 26.37 -7.12 1.21
N ASN A 461 27.52 -6.44 1.32
CA ASN A 461 28.39 -6.43 2.50
C ASN A 461 28.74 -5.04 3.05
N VAL A 462 28.40 -3.96 2.33
CA VAL A 462 28.55 -2.58 2.82
C VAL A 462 27.18 -2.07 3.26
N ALA A 463 26.96 -1.95 4.56
CA ALA A 463 25.73 -1.37 5.07
C ALA A 463 25.72 0.14 4.88
N CYS A 464 24.56 0.68 4.52
CA CYS A 464 24.36 2.12 4.34
C CYS A 464 23.41 2.65 5.42
N MET A 465 23.70 3.85 5.93
CA MET A 465 22.79 4.61 6.78
C MET A 465 22.77 6.05 6.31
N VAL A 466 21.64 6.50 5.78
CA VAL A 466 21.56 7.75 5.03
C VAL A 466 20.29 8.50 5.40
N ASN A 467 20.34 9.83 5.38
CA ASN A 467 19.13 10.65 5.50
C ASN A 467 18.62 11.07 4.12
N GLY A 468 17.39 10.66 3.80
CA GLY A 468 16.70 10.93 2.54
C GLY A 468 16.86 9.81 1.52
N ALA A 469 15.73 9.28 1.04
CA ALA A 469 15.67 8.18 0.07
C ALA A 469 16.51 8.39 -1.20
N GLY A 470 16.53 9.61 -1.75
CA GLY A 470 17.34 9.92 -2.95
C GLY A 470 18.84 9.75 -2.70
N LEU A 471 19.34 10.29 -1.59
CA LEU A 471 20.75 10.15 -1.22
C LEU A 471 21.09 8.71 -0.85
N ALA A 472 20.15 7.97 -0.24
CA ALA A 472 20.33 6.55 0.08
C ALA A 472 20.54 5.74 -1.21
N MET A 473 19.69 5.94 -2.23
CA MET A 473 19.86 5.32 -3.55
C MET A 473 21.19 5.70 -4.20
N SER A 474 21.54 6.99 -4.27
CA SER A 474 22.81 7.42 -4.84
C SER A 474 24.03 6.88 -4.10
N THR A 475 23.91 6.63 -2.79
CA THR A 475 24.98 6.02 -2.00
C THR A 475 25.20 4.57 -2.40
N MET A 476 24.11 3.79 -2.55
CA MET A 476 24.19 2.41 -3.02
C MET A 476 24.75 2.32 -4.45
N ASP A 477 24.31 3.22 -5.34
CA ASP A 477 24.80 3.28 -6.72
C ASP A 477 26.31 3.56 -6.75
N LEU A 478 26.76 4.55 -5.97
CA LEU A 478 28.18 4.91 -5.91
C LEU A 478 29.03 3.77 -5.34
N LEU A 479 28.58 3.09 -4.30
CA LEU A 479 29.26 1.91 -3.76
C LEU A 479 29.39 0.83 -4.84
N SER A 480 28.33 0.58 -5.61
CA SER A 480 28.31 -0.40 -6.71
C SER A 480 29.26 -0.02 -7.84
N ILE A 481 29.28 1.26 -8.26
CA ILE A 481 30.20 1.80 -9.27
C ILE A 481 31.67 1.61 -8.84
N LEU A 482 31.93 1.71 -7.53
CA LEU A 482 33.26 1.51 -6.95
C LEU A 482 33.61 0.04 -6.68
N GLY A 483 32.76 -0.90 -7.11
CA GLY A 483 32.98 -2.34 -6.99
C GLY A 483 32.59 -2.94 -5.63
N GLY A 484 31.93 -2.17 -4.77
CA GLY A 484 31.31 -2.69 -3.54
C GLY A 484 29.94 -3.30 -3.78
N SER A 485 29.41 -3.96 -2.75
CA SER A 485 28.06 -4.51 -2.78
C SER A 485 27.24 -3.94 -1.61
N PRO A 486 26.23 -3.08 -1.87
CA PRO A 486 25.38 -2.54 -0.82
C PRO A 486 24.58 -3.64 -0.09
N ALA A 487 24.65 -3.68 1.23
CA ALA A 487 23.96 -4.68 2.07
C ALA A 487 22.50 -4.30 2.36
N ASN A 488 22.16 -3.02 2.26
CA ASN A 488 20.82 -2.53 2.54
C ASN A 488 20.58 -1.15 1.93
N PHE A 489 19.30 -0.83 1.72
CA PHE A 489 18.80 0.54 1.70
C PHE A 489 18.35 0.90 3.11
N LEU A 490 18.74 2.07 3.62
CA LEU A 490 18.21 2.60 4.88
C LEU A 490 18.16 4.12 4.82
N ASP A 491 16.93 4.62 4.84
CA ASP A 491 16.62 6.04 5.04
C ASP A 491 16.16 6.27 6.48
N VAL A 492 16.98 6.99 7.25
CA VAL A 492 16.68 7.37 8.65
C VAL A 492 15.80 8.63 8.75
N GLY A 493 15.37 9.19 7.62
CA GLY A 493 14.56 10.39 7.54
C GLY A 493 15.30 11.67 7.94
N GLY A 494 14.56 12.77 8.03
CA GLY A 494 15.12 14.09 8.42
C GLY A 494 15.32 14.26 9.93
N ALA A 495 14.69 13.42 10.77
CA ALA A 495 14.76 13.48 12.22
C ALA A 495 15.61 12.32 12.76
N SER A 496 16.93 12.49 12.72
CA SER A 496 17.92 11.51 13.21
C SER A 496 18.07 11.59 14.74
N THR A 497 17.09 11.07 15.48
CA THR A 497 17.14 11.02 16.95
C THR A 497 18.09 9.92 17.44
N VAL A 498 18.47 9.97 18.73
CA VAL A 498 19.29 8.93 19.36
C VAL A 498 18.62 7.54 19.26
N GLU A 499 17.30 7.48 19.43
CA GLU A 499 16.53 6.24 19.38
C GLU A 499 16.52 5.63 17.97
N THR A 500 16.21 6.44 16.94
CA THR A 500 16.20 5.96 15.55
C THR A 500 17.58 5.52 15.09
N MET A 501 18.64 6.26 15.47
CA MET A 501 20.03 5.88 15.20
C MET A 501 20.45 4.60 15.91
N THR A 502 20.08 4.44 17.18
CA THR A 502 20.38 3.22 17.93
C THR A 502 19.73 1.99 17.28
N MET A 503 18.47 2.11 16.88
CA MET A 503 17.78 1.01 16.21
C MET A 503 18.34 0.74 14.82
N ALA A 504 18.70 1.78 14.06
CA ALA A 504 19.37 1.64 12.77
C ALA A 504 20.67 0.82 12.90
N PHE A 505 21.52 1.13 13.89
CA PHE A 505 22.72 0.33 14.15
C PHE A 505 22.40 -1.10 14.60
N LYS A 506 21.42 -1.32 15.48
CA LYS A 506 21.02 -2.68 15.88
C LYS A 506 20.56 -3.53 14.70
N ILE A 507 19.78 -2.95 13.79
CA ILE A 507 19.31 -3.62 12.57
C ILE A 507 20.50 -4.00 11.68
N ILE A 508 21.39 -3.04 11.40
CA ILE A 508 22.59 -3.27 10.57
C ILE A 508 23.51 -4.34 11.19
N MET A 509 23.73 -4.28 12.50
CA MET A 509 24.62 -5.21 13.21
C MET A 509 24.03 -6.62 13.34
N GLY A 510 22.71 -6.78 13.18
CA GLY A 510 22.05 -8.08 13.15
C GLY A 510 22.26 -8.84 11.84
N ASP A 511 22.73 -8.19 10.79
CA ASP A 511 22.97 -8.79 9.48
C ASP A 511 24.41 -9.35 9.39
N PRO A 512 24.58 -10.68 9.29
CA PRO A 512 25.91 -11.30 9.29
C PRO A 512 26.73 -11.01 8.03
N ASN A 513 26.09 -10.56 6.95
CA ASN A 513 26.77 -10.25 5.69
C ASN A 513 27.52 -8.90 5.75
N VAL A 514 27.15 -8.02 6.68
CA VAL A 514 27.76 -6.69 6.82
C VAL A 514 29.21 -6.80 7.30
N LYS A 515 30.11 -6.21 6.51
CA LYS A 515 31.55 -6.13 6.78
C LYS A 515 32.01 -4.69 7.04
N SER A 516 31.33 -3.69 6.51
CA SER A 516 31.56 -2.28 6.85
C SER A 516 30.26 -1.48 6.87
N ILE A 517 30.27 -0.33 7.52
CA ILE A 517 29.11 0.58 7.61
C ILE A 517 29.51 1.94 7.05
N PHE A 518 28.71 2.44 6.12
CA PHE A 518 28.82 3.79 5.57
C PHE A 518 27.65 4.66 6.02
N VAL A 519 27.91 5.55 6.98
CA VAL A 519 26.99 6.60 7.40
C VAL A 519 27.21 7.81 6.50
N ASN A 520 26.26 8.12 5.63
CA ASN A 520 26.33 9.27 4.73
C ASN A 520 25.21 10.25 5.05
N ILE A 521 25.55 11.34 5.75
CA ILE A 521 24.58 12.32 6.19
C ILE A 521 24.85 13.66 5.53
N PHE A 522 23.81 14.22 4.93
CA PHE A 522 23.78 15.59 4.46
C PHE A 522 22.83 16.42 5.35
N GLY A 523 23.40 17.18 6.27
CA GLY A 523 22.72 18.07 7.20
C GLY A 523 22.14 19.30 6.50
N GLY A 524 20.85 19.18 6.10
CA GLY A 524 20.04 20.31 5.68
C GLY A 524 19.43 21.03 6.88
N ILE A 525 18.19 20.65 7.24
CA ILE A 525 17.49 21.19 8.43
C ILE A 525 18.09 20.64 9.74
N ALA A 526 18.55 19.39 9.72
CA ALA A 526 19.19 18.76 10.87
C ALA A 526 20.66 19.19 10.95
N ARG A 527 21.09 19.67 12.13
CA ARG A 527 22.47 20.07 12.39
C ARG A 527 23.37 18.85 12.57
N CYS A 528 24.57 18.88 12.00
CA CYS A 528 25.50 17.76 12.02
C CYS A 528 26.01 17.41 13.43
N ASP A 529 26.00 18.36 14.37
CA ASP A 529 26.39 18.12 15.77
C ASP A 529 25.38 17.23 16.51
N HIS A 530 24.08 17.50 16.40
CA HIS A 530 23.05 16.63 16.96
C HIS A 530 23.07 15.23 16.33
N ILE A 531 23.32 15.15 15.02
CA ILE A 531 23.44 13.86 14.34
C ILE A 531 24.68 13.10 14.81
N ALA A 532 25.81 13.79 14.98
CA ALA A 532 27.03 13.20 15.52
C ALA A 532 26.81 12.64 16.93
N GLU A 533 26.10 13.35 17.81
CA GLU A 533 25.71 12.85 19.13
C GLU A 533 24.87 11.57 19.05
N ALA A 534 23.89 11.55 18.15
CA ALA A 534 23.02 10.38 17.94
C ALA A 534 23.79 9.18 17.37
N VAL A 535 24.73 9.41 16.45
CA VAL A 535 25.61 8.37 15.92
C VAL A 535 26.50 7.80 17.02
N VAL A 536 27.17 8.65 17.79
CA VAL A 536 28.03 8.23 18.91
C VAL A 536 27.24 7.42 19.95
N ALA A 537 26.04 7.88 20.29
CA ALA A 537 25.15 7.16 21.21
C ALA A 537 24.75 5.79 20.64
N GLY A 538 24.38 5.73 19.36
CA GLY A 538 24.03 4.48 18.69
C GLY A 538 25.19 3.47 18.65
N VAL A 539 26.40 3.91 18.34
CA VAL A 539 27.61 3.06 18.36
C VAL A 539 27.86 2.51 19.77
N LYS A 540 27.77 3.35 20.80
CA LYS A 540 27.94 2.91 22.20
C LYS A 540 26.86 1.91 22.62
N ALA A 541 25.62 2.13 22.20
CA ALA A 541 24.48 1.27 22.52
C ALA A 541 24.58 -0.15 21.93
N VAL A 542 25.33 -0.32 20.83
CA VAL A 542 25.59 -1.64 20.22
C VAL A 542 26.91 -2.29 20.68
N GLY A 543 27.55 -1.74 21.72
CA GLY A 543 28.77 -2.31 22.33
C GLY A 543 30.08 -1.59 21.98
N GLY A 544 30.02 -0.44 21.31
CA GLY A 544 31.19 0.40 21.03
C GLY A 544 32.15 -0.18 19.97
N ASN A 545 33.39 0.32 19.94
CA ASN A 545 34.39 -0.02 18.91
C ASN A 545 34.69 -1.53 18.80
N ALA A 546 34.58 -2.27 19.91
CA ALA A 546 34.86 -3.70 19.92
C ALA A 546 33.76 -4.54 19.23
N ALA A 547 32.53 -4.03 19.18
CA ALA A 547 31.37 -4.75 18.65
C ALA A 547 30.97 -4.28 17.25
N ILE A 548 31.18 -3.00 16.93
CA ILE A 548 30.75 -2.42 15.66
C ILE A 548 31.65 -2.84 14.49
N LYS A 549 31.07 -2.98 13.29
CA LYS A 549 31.85 -3.16 12.06
C LYS A 549 32.59 -1.86 11.70
N PRO A 550 33.70 -1.93 10.93
CA PRO A 550 34.43 -0.77 10.45
C PRO A 550 33.50 0.34 9.94
N LEU A 551 33.62 1.51 10.57
CA LEU A 551 32.69 2.62 10.39
C LEU A 551 33.32 3.74 9.55
N VAL A 552 32.61 4.13 8.51
CA VAL A 552 32.91 5.30 7.68
C VAL A 552 31.78 6.30 7.85
N ILE A 553 32.11 7.53 8.21
CA ILE A 553 31.13 8.60 8.40
C ILE A 553 31.48 9.75 7.48
N ARG A 554 30.51 10.08 6.61
CA ARG A 554 30.51 11.33 5.86
C ARG A 554 29.45 12.26 6.43
N LEU A 555 29.88 13.41 6.95
CA LEU A 555 29.00 14.50 7.37
C LEU A 555 29.25 15.71 6.47
N GLU A 556 28.18 16.34 6.02
CA GLU A 556 28.22 17.60 5.26
C GLU A 556 27.03 18.48 5.67
N GLY A 557 27.20 19.80 5.72
CA GLY A 557 26.11 20.74 6.00
C GLY A 557 26.28 21.58 7.27
N THR A 558 25.17 22.01 7.87
CA THR A 558 25.21 22.94 9.02
C THR A 558 25.92 22.31 10.23
N ASN A 559 26.86 23.05 10.83
CA ASN A 559 27.67 22.63 11.99
C ASN A 559 28.53 21.37 11.75
N VAL A 560 28.94 21.11 10.50
CA VAL A 560 29.79 19.95 10.16
C VAL A 560 31.07 19.88 10.99
N GLU A 561 31.77 21.00 11.20
CA GLU A 561 33.01 21.03 11.99
C GLU A 561 32.77 20.60 13.45
N ALA A 562 31.68 21.06 14.05
CA ALA A 562 31.30 20.68 15.41
C ALA A 562 30.91 19.20 15.48
N GLY A 563 30.14 18.68 14.51
CA GLY A 563 29.81 17.25 14.44
C GLY A 563 31.03 16.36 14.28
N MET A 564 31.96 16.73 13.40
CA MET A 564 33.23 16.03 13.23
C MET A 564 34.06 16.04 14.52
N LYS A 565 34.08 17.16 15.25
CA LYS A 565 34.76 17.28 16.54
C LYS A 565 34.13 16.36 17.59
N ILE A 566 32.80 16.33 17.70
CA ILE A 566 32.06 15.45 18.62
C ILE A 566 32.44 13.98 18.40
N ILE A 567 32.48 13.52 17.15
CA ILE A 567 32.86 12.12 16.87
C ILE A 567 34.31 11.86 17.27
N LYS A 568 35.26 12.75 16.90
CA LYS A 568 36.68 12.59 17.26
C LYS A 568 36.92 12.53 18.77
N GLU A 569 36.24 13.38 19.53
CA GLU A 569 36.39 13.45 20.99
C GLU A 569 35.63 12.33 21.72
N SER A 570 34.68 11.66 21.06
CA SER A 570 33.86 10.62 21.67
C SER A 570 34.57 9.28 21.93
N GLY A 571 35.74 9.08 21.30
CA GLY A 571 36.47 7.81 21.29
C GLY A 571 35.94 6.77 20.29
N VAL A 572 34.93 7.10 19.48
CA VAL A 572 34.44 6.21 18.41
C VAL A 572 35.45 6.14 17.28
N GLU A 573 35.88 4.91 16.95
CA GLU A 573 36.78 4.65 15.82
C GLU A 573 36.01 4.68 14.49
N ALA A 574 36.18 5.76 13.73
CA ALA A 574 35.58 5.92 12.42
C ALA A 574 36.50 6.66 11.46
N PHE A 575 36.42 6.33 10.17
CA PHE A 575 36.98 7.17 9.12
C PHE A 575 36.02 8.33 8.84
N LEU A 576 36.49 9.56 9.08
CA LEU A 576 35.70 10.77 8.90
C LEU A 576 36.09 11.50 7.61
N THR A 577 35.10 11.91 6.83
CA THR A 577 35.30 12.69 5.61
C THR A 577 34.10 13.60 5.34
N ASN A 578 34.27 14.67 4.59
CA ASN A 578 33.17 15.45 4.02
C ASN A 578 32.90 15.09 2.55
N ASP A 579 33.89 14.49 1.87
CA ASP A 579 33.78 14.04 0.49
C ASP A 579 33.05 12.71 0.36
N PHE A 580 32.03 12.69 -0.50
CA PHE A 580 31.15 11.54 -0.72
C PHE A 580 31.91 10.37 -1.37
N THR A 581 32.72 10.65 -2.40
CA THR A 581 33.45 9.61 -3.14
C THR A 581 34.52 8.95 -2.28
N THR A 582 35.24 9.74 -1.48
CA THR A 582 36.27 9.27 -0.56
C THR A 582 35.66 8.37 0.52
N GLY A 583 34.50 8.75 1.07
CA GLY A 583 33.77 7.92 2.03
C GLY A 583 33.35 6.58 1.42
N ALA A 584 32.70 6.62 0.26
CA ALA A 584 32.26 5.41 -0.42
C ALA A 584 33.44 4.47 -0.75
N LYS A 585 34.52 4.99 -1.33
CA LYS A 585 35.75 4.21 -1.62
C LYS A 585 36.29 3.54 -0.36
N LYS A 586 36.34 4.27 0.75
CA LYS A 586 36.87 3.73 2.00
C LYS A 586 35.97 2.62 2.57
N ALA A 587 34.64 2.79 2.49
CA ALA A 587 33.70 1.78 2.95
C ALA A 587 33.83 0.47 2.17
N VAL A 588 34.01 0.57 0.84
CA VAL A 588 34.29 -0.60 -0.02
C VAL A 588 35.61 -1.26 0.33
N GLU A 589 36.70 -0.50 0.50
CA GLU A 589 38.01 -1.04 0.89
C GLU A 589 37.94 -1.82 2.22
N LEU A 590 37.16 -1.31 3.19
CA LEU A 590 37.00 -1.93 4.50
C LEU A 590 36.11 -3.18 4.48
N ALA A 591 35.18 -3.29 3.53
CA ALA A 591 34.33 -4.47 3.38
C ALA A 591 34.99 -5.64 2.63
N SER A 592 36.06 -5.36 1.88
CA SER A 592 36.84 -6.36 1.15
C SER A 592 37.91 -7.07 2.00
N LYS A 593 38.01 -6.71 3.29
CA LYS A 593 38.89 -7.34 4.29
C LYS A 593 38.06 -8.31 5.12
#